data_AF-A0A0R1PA28-F1
#
_entry.id   AF-A0A0R1PA28-F1
#
_cell.length_a   1.000
_cell.length_b   1.000
_cell.length_c   1.000
_cell.angle_alpha   90.00
_cell.angle_beta   90.00
_cell.angle_gamma   90.00
#
_symmetry.space_group_name_H-M   'P 1'
#
loop_
_entity.id
_entity.type
_entity.pdbx_description
1 polymer ?
#
loop_
_entity_poly.entity_id
_entity_poly.type
_entity_poly.pdbx_seq_one_letter_code
_entity_poly.pdbx_strand_id
1 'polypeptide(L)'
;MIDFIFDYQVPINDGYPLLPRDEAYFQFKCIQKRRCLICGRAADINHIDEVGMGRNRNKLDHTQARLSALCRVHHTEFHQIGYQMFCKKYRLTNLGVKVNAETLKRIGMKGNYRGGN
;
A
#
# COMPACT_ATOMS: atom_id res chain seq x y z
N MET A 1 -15.03 -7.16 9.56
CA MET A 1 -15.60 -7.02 8.20
C MET A 1 -14.52 -7.00 7.12
N ILE A 2 -13.46 -6.19 7.25
CA ILE A 2 -12.38 -6.12 6.24
C ILE A 2 -11.61 -7.43 6.05
N ASP A 3 -11.37 -8.20 7.11
CA ASP A 3 -10.68 -9.50 6.98
C ASP A 3 -11.49 -10.49 6.10
N PHE A 4 -12.83 -10.44 6.13
CA PHE A 4 -13.69 -11.24 5.25
C PHE A 4 -13.47 -10.93 3.76
N ILE A 5 -13.21 -9.67 3.39
CA ILE A 5 -12.94 -9.28 2.00
C ILE A 5 -11.68 -9.99 1.48
N PHE A 6 -10.66 -10.12 2.33
CA PHE A 6 -9.42 -10.81 1.97
C PHE A 6 -9.55 -12.33 2.01
N ASP A 7 -10.28 -12.86 2.98
CA ASP A 7 -10.45 -14.31 3.17
C ASP A 7 -11.36 -14.93 2.08
N TYR A 8 -12.32 -14.16 1.55
CA TYR A 8 -13.27 -14.61 0.52
C TYR A 8 -13.02 -14.03 -0.88
N GLN A 9 -11.92 -13.29 -1.08
CA GLN A 9 -11.53 -12.69 -2.37
C GLN A 9 -12.63 -11.83 -3.03
N VAL A 10 -13.47 -11.18 -2.23
CA VAL A 10 -14.55 -10.32 -2.75
C VAL A 10 -13.92 -9.18 -3.57
N PRO A 11 -14.36 -8.93 -4.81
CA PRO A 11 -13.87 -7.83 -5.62
C PRO A 11 -13.99 -6.51 -4.86
N ILE A 12 -12.86 -5.81 -4.71
CA ILE A 12 -12.77 -4.63 -3.85
C ILE A 12 -13.74 -3.51 -4.30
N ASN A 13 -14.05 -3.43 -5.60
CA ASN A 13 -14.99 -2.46 -6.16
C ASN A 13 -16.39 -2.50 -5.51
N ASP A 14 -16.83 -3.65 -5.00
CA ASP A 14 -18.13 -3.80 -4.34
C ASP A 14 -18.11 -3.43 -2.85
N GLY A 15 -16.91 -3.30 -2.25
CA GLY A 15 -16.71 -2.93 -0.83
C GLY A 15 -16.41 -1.44 -0.60
N TYR A 16 -16.24 -0.65 -1.66
CA TYR A 16 -15.88 0.78 -1.61
C TYR A 16 -16.83 1.73 -0.85
N PRO A 17 -18.16 1.49 -0.72
CA PRO A 17 -19.06 2.44 -0.05
C PRO A 17 -18.82 2.66 1.45
N LEU A 18 -17.91 1.91 2.09
CA LEU A 18 -17.81 1.85 3.56
C LEU A 18 -16.70 2.72 4.18
N LEU A 19 -15.86 3.42 3.42
CA LEU A 19 -14.52 3.75 3.93
C LEU A 19 -14.14 5.25 3.84
N PRO A 20 -14.48 6.08 4.84
CA PRO A 20 -13.67 7.27 5.14
C PRO A 20 -12.63 7.00 6.24
N ARG A 21 -13.02 6.30 7.32
CA ARG A 21 -12.13 5.99 8.45
C ARG A 21 -11.38 4.66 8.28
N ASP A 22 -12.00 3.75 7.56
CA ASP A 22 -11.47 2.42 7.30
C ASP A 22 -10.59 2.35 6.03
N GLU A 23 -10.47 3.42 5.23
CA GLU A 23 -9.66 3.43 3.99
C GLU A 23 -8.16 3.22 4.32
N ALA A 24 -7.65 3.94 5.32
CA ALA A 24 -6.26 3.79 5.76
C ALA A 24 -6.00 2.39 6.38
N TYR A 25 -6.95 1.87 7.16
CA TYR A 25 -6.85 0.53 7.73
C TYR A 25 -6.92 -0.57 6.65
N PHE A 26 -7.76 -0.38 5.64
CA PHE A 26 -7.85 -1.26 4.48
C PHE A 26 -6.57 -1.26 3.66
N GLN A 27 -5.98 -0.09 3.42
CA GLN A 27 -4.66 0.04 2.78
C GLN A 27 -3.56 -0.67 3.60
N PHE A 28 -3.56 -0.51 4.92
CA PHE A 28 -2.64 -1.22 5.82
C PHE A 28 -2.80 -2.74 5.72
N LYS A 29 -4.03 -3.26 5.69
CA LYS A 29 -4.30 -4.69 5.52
C LYS A 29 -3.87 -5.20 4.15
N CYS A 30 -4.08 -4.43 3.09
CA CYS A 30 -3.58 -4.73 1.75
C CYS A 30 -2.05 -4.88 1.74
N ILE A 31 -1.33 -3.99 2.44
CA ILE A 31 0.14 -4.07 2.61
C ILE A 31 0.54 -5.32 3.39
N GLN A 32 -0.11 -5.59 4.52
CA GLN A 32 0.16 -6.78 5.34
C GLN A 32 -0.04 -8.08 4.56
N LYS A 33 -1.11 -8.16 3.77
CA LYS A 33 -1.48 -9.36 3.02
C LYS A 33 -0.87 -9.42 1.61
N ARG A 34 -0.12 -8.39 1.20
CA ARG A 34 0.39 -8.20 -0.17
C ARG A 34 -0.69 -8.39 -1.23
N ARG A 35 -1.83 -7.76 -1.01
CA ARG A 35 -2.98 -7.76 -1.92
C ARG A 35 -3.18 -6.38 -2.51
N CYS A 36 -3.46 -6.33 -3.80
CA CYS A 36 -3.62 -5.08 -4.52
C CYS A 36 -4.84 -4.34 -3.98
N LEU A 37 -4.65 -3.08 -3.61
CA LEU A 37 -5.69 -2.20 -3.12
C LEU A 37 -6.89 -2.07 -4.08
N ILE A 38 -6.66 -2.24 -5.38
CA ILE A 38 -7.69 -2.04 -6.41
C ILE A 38 -8.41 -3.34 -6.76
N CYS A 39 -7.69 -4.45 -6.88
CA CYS A 39 -8.25 -5.69 -7.45
C CYS A 39 -8.01 -6.96 -6.63
N GLY A 40 -7.38 -6.87 -5.46
CA GLY A 40 -7.17 -8.02 -4.56
C GLY A 40 -6.16 -9.08 -5.07
N ARG A 41 -5.55 -8.90 -6.25
CA ARG A 41 -4.49 -9.78 -6.75
C ARG A 41 -3.20 -9.64 -5.95
N ALA A 42 -2.27 -10.59 -6.07
CA ALA A 42 -0.95 -10.47 -5.46
C ALA A 42 -0.28 -9.16 -5.88
N ALA A 43 0.37 -8.50 -4.91
CA ALA A 43 0.85 -7.14 -5.06
C ALA A 43 2.26 -6.93 -4.51
N ASP A 44 2.94 -5.98 -5.13
CA ASP A 44 4.19 -5.42 -4.66
C ASP A 44 3.92 -4.21 -3.77
N ILE A 45 4.86 -3.91 -2.88
CA ILE A 45 4.80 -2.68 -2.09
C ILE A 45 5.36 -1.54 -2.92
N ASN A 46 4.51 -0.55 -3.18
CA ASN A 46 4.81 0.67 -3.91
C ASN A 46 5.04 1.84 -2.94
N HIS A 47 6.12 2.58 -3.15
CA HIS A 47 6.42 3.83 -2.44
C HIS A 47 5.69 4.98 -3.13
N ILE A 48 4.83 5.68 -2.38
CA ILE A 48 4.06 6.80 -2.91
C ILE A 48 4.88 8.08 -2.94
N ASP A 49 5.69 8.31 -1.90
CA ASP A 49 6.58 9.45 -1.84
C ASP A 49 7.84 9.15 -2.66
N GLU A 50 8.34 10.15 -3.40
CA GLU A 50 9.58 10.02 -4.15
C GLU A 50 10.72 9.65 -3.20
N VAL A 51 11.18 8.40 -3.30
CA VAL A 51 12.44 7.99 -2.70
C VAL A 51 13.52 8.61 -3.57
N GLY A 52 14.04 9.78 -3.16
CA GLY A 52 15.03 10.54 -3.93
C GLY A 52 16.06 9.66 -4.64
N MET A 53 16.27 9.93 -5.94
CA MET A 53 17.17 9.17 -6.82
C MET A 53 18.52 8.92 -6.14
N GLY A 54 18.97 7.66 -6.13
CA GLY A 54 20.28 7.26 -5.60
C GLY A 54 20.27 6.61 -4.20
N ARG A 55 19.12 6.54 -3.51
CA ARG A 55 19.03 5.81 -2.23
C ARG A 55 18.83 4.32 -2.44
N ASN A 56 19.72 3.51 -1.84
CA ASN A 56 19.58 2.06 -1.83
C ASN A 56 18.32 1.67 -1.05
N ARG A 57 17.31 1.15 -1.76
CA ARG A 57 16.01 0.77 -1.20
C ARG A 57 16.13 -0.23 -0.03
N ASN A 58 17.17 -1.07 -0.01
CA ASN A 58 17.41 -2.02 1.09
C ASN A 58 17.99 -1.37 2.36
N LYS A 59 18.42 -0.11 2.30
CA LYS A 59 18.99 0.64 3.43
C LYS A 59 18.11 1.81 3.86
N LEU A 60 16.93 1.97 3.26
CA LEU A 60 16.00 3.04 3.58
C LEU A 60 15.21 2.69 4.85
N ASP A 61 14.93 3.70 5.67
CA ASP A 61 13.90 3.59 6.69
C ASP A 61 12.54 3.82 6.02
N HIS A 62 11.82 2.72 5.80
CA HIS A 62 10.50 2.76 5.15
C HIS A 62 9.38 3.26 6.07
N THR A 63 9.61 3.45 7.38
CA THR A 63 8.58 3.98 8.30
C THR A 63 8.20 5.43 7.99
N GLN A 64 9.10 6.16 7.33
CA GLN A 64 8.90 7.56 6.96
C GLN A 64 8.16 7.74 5.63
N ALA A 65 8.05 6.69 4.82
CA ALA A 65 7.40 6.73 3.52
C ALA A 65 5.94 6.25 3.60
N ARG A 66 5.07 6.82 2.78
CA ARG A 66 3.76 6.26 2.49
C ARG A 66 3.90 5.09 1.54
N LEU A 67 3.34 3.96 1.93
CA LEU A 67 3.39 2.70 1.20
C LEU A 67 1.99 2.29 0.76
N SER A 68 1.88 1.66 -0.40
CA SER A 68 0.66 1.02 -0.89
C SER A 68 0.97 -0.38 -1.42
N ALA A 69 -0.05 -1.24 -1.54
CA ALA A 69 0.10 -2.53 -2.19
C ALA A 69 -0.63 -2.51 -3.54
N LEU A 70 0.11 -2.62 -4.64
CA LEU A 70 -0.41 -2.63 -6.01
C LEU A 70 0.13 -3.83 -6.79
N CYS A 71 -0.73 -4.51 -7.54
CA CYS A 71 -0.27 -5.53 -8.50
C CYS A 71 0.48 -4.86 -9.64
N ARG A 72 1.26 -5.64 -10.40
CA ARG A 72 2.11 -5.11 -11.49
C ARG A 72 1.38 -4.18 -12.46
N VAL A 73 0.13 -4.50 -12.81
CA VAL A 73 -0.72 -3.69 -13.71
C VAL A 73 -1.00 -2.31 -13.10
N HIS A 74 -1.63 -2.26 -11.92
CA HIS A 74 -1.96 -1.01 -11.25
C HIS A 74 -0.73 -0.24 -10.76
N HIS A 75 0.35 -0.93 -10.42
CA HIS A 75 1.60 -0.30 -10.04
C HIS A 75 2.23 0.41 -11.24
N THR A 76 2.21 -0.21 -12.43
CA THR A 76 2.69 0.43 -13.66
C THR A 76 1.80 1.61 -14.05
N GLU A 77 0.49 1.44 -13.96
CA GLU A 77 -0.46 2.52 -14.22
C GLU A 77 -0.25 3.72 -13.28
N PHE A 78 -0.05 3.47 -11.98
CA PHE A 78 0.28 4.53 -11.02
C PHE A 78 1.50 5.34 -11.46
N HIS A 79 2.58 4.68 -11.91
CA HIS A 79 3.77 5.36 -12.43
C HIS A 79 3.52 6.11 -13.75
N GLN A 80 2.55 5.68 -14.55
CA GLN A 80 2.21 6.33 -15.82
C GLN A 80 1.33 7.57 -15.65
N ILE A 81 0.28 7.49 -14.83
CA ILE A 81 -0.72 8.58 -14.70
C ILE A 81 -0.46 9.47 -13.47
N GLY A 82 0.39 9.02 -12.56
CA GLY A 82 0.73 9.73 -11.33
C GLY A 82 -0.35 9.67 -10.25
N TYR A 83 0.02 10.12 -9.05
CA TYR A 83 -0.78 10.01 -7.84
C TYR A 83 -2.20 10.60 -7.98
N GLN A 84 -2.32 11.85 -8.44
CA GLN A 84 -3.60 12.56 -8.45
C GLN A 84 -4.62 11.89 -9.40
N MET A 85 -4.18 11.50 -10.61
CA MET A 85 -5.06 10.86 -11.58
C MET A 85 -5.42 9.44 -11.15
N PHE A 86 -4.49 8.71 -10.53
CA PHE A 86 -4.75 7.39 -9.99
C PHE A 86 -5.81 7.42 -8.88
N CYS A 87 -5.66 8.32 -7.89
CA CYS A 87 -6.66 8.47 -6.84
C CYS A 87 -8.03 8.86 -7.40
N LYS A 88 -8.08 9.79 -8.35
CA LYS A 88 -9.32 10.20 -9.01
C LYS A 88 -10.00 9.03 -9.75
N LYS A 89 -9.24 8.26 -10.53
CA LYS A 89 -9.75 7.12 -11.31
C LYS A 89 -10.39 6.05 -10.43
N TYR A 90 -9.76 5.75 -9.30
CA TYR A 90 -10.24 4.71 -8.37
C TYR A 90 -11.07 5.25 -7.20
N ARG A 91 -11.39 6.55 -7.18
CA ARG A 91 -12.16 7.22 -6.12
C ARG A 91 -11.54 7.03 -4.72
N LEU A 92 -10.22 7.07 -4.65
CA LEU A 92 -9.47 7.02 -3.39
C LEU A 92 -9.39 8.43 -2.79
N THR A 93 -9.63 8.56 -1.49
CA THR A 93 -9.44 9.81 -0.77
C THR A 93 -7.95 10.12 -0.65
N ASN A 94 -7.14 9.09 -0.36
CA ASN A 94 -5.69 9.17 -0.39
C ASN A 94 -5.09 7.81 -0.77
N LEU A 95 -3.85 7.85 -1.25
CA LEU A 95 -3.10 6.62 -1.50
C LEU A 95 -1.82 6.62 -0.67
N GLY A 96 -1.60 5.50 -0.01
CA GLY A 96 -0.44 5.20 0.80
C GLY A 96 -0.60 5.53 2.28
N VAL A 97 -0.14 4.62 3.11
CA VAL A 97 -0.12 4.75 4.58
C VAL A 97 1.29 4.50 5.12
N LYS A 98 1.62 5.13 6.25
CA LYS A 98 2.85 4.83 6.99
C LYS A 98 2.67 3.55 7.78
N VAL A 99 3.71 2.73 7.82
CA VAL A 99 3.70 1.42 8.49
C VAL A 99 4.87 1.36 9.47
N ASN A 100 4.63 0.87 10.68
CA ASN A 100 5.66 0.77 11.71
C ASN A 100 6.72 -0.30 11.39
N ALA A 101 7.91 -0.14 11.96
CA ALA A 101 9.05 -1.03 11.71
C ALA A 101 8.75 -2.50 12.02
N GLU A 102 7.99 -2.77 13.09
CA GLU A 102 7.60 -4.13 13.48
C GLU A 102 6.80 -4.84 12.38
N THR A 103 5.78 -4.17 11.84
CA THR A 103 4.97 -4.72 10.76
C THR A 103 5.78 -4.87 9.47
N LEU A 104 6.65 -3.91 9.16
CA LEU A 104 7.53 -3.98 7.99
C LEU A 104 8.49 -5.18 8.07
N LYS A 105 9.07 -5.45 9.24
CA LYS A 105 9.88 -6.65 9.49
C LYS A 105 9.05 -7.93 9.32
N ARG A 106 7.83 -7.97 9.88
CA ARG A 106 6.92 -9.13 9.79
C ARG A 106 6.53 -9.49 8.35
N ILE A 107 6.38 -8.51 7.46
CA ILE A 107 6.09 -8.74 6.04
C ILE A 107 7.35 -8.98 5.18
N GLY A 108 8.52 -9.10 5.81
CA GLY A 108 9.80 -9.39 5.16
C GLY A 108 10.38 -8.22 4.36
N MET A 109 9.98 -6.98 4.65
CA MET A 109 10.55 -5.81 3.99
C MET A 109 11.96 -5.54 4.56
N LYS A 110 12.96 -5.52 3.68
CA LYS A 110 14.35 -5.21 4.06
C LYS A 110 14.52 -3.69 4.13
N GLY A 111 14.99 -3.19 5.26
CA GLY A 111 15.24 -1.77 5.48
C GLY A 111 16.09 -1.54 6.72
N ASN A 112 16.58 -0.32 6.89
CA ASN A 112 17.34 0.05 8.08
C ASN A 112 16.41 0.64 9.13
N TYR A 113 15.90 -0.21 10.03
CA TYR A 113 14.96 0.18 11.08
C TYR A 113 15.64 0.41 12.44
N ARG A 114 16.85 1.00 12.43
CA ARG A 114 17.60 1.32 13.66
C ARG A 114 16.95 2.48 14.41
N GLY A 115 15.97 2.18 15.25
CA GLY A 115 15.34 3.18 16.12
C GLY A 115 13.91 2.86 16.60
N GLY A 116 13.55 1.59 16.79
CA GLY A 116 12.30 1.24 17.48
C GLY A 116 12.65 0.59 18.82
N ASN A 117 12.75 1.42 19.86
CA ASN A 117 12.57 0.96 21.24
C ASN A 117 11.09 1.15 21.58
#